data_AF-A0A7S2J9D8-F1
#
_entry.id   AF-A0A7S2J9D8-F1
#
_cell.length_a   1.000
_cell.length_b   1.000
_cell.length_c   1.000
_cell.angle_alpha   90.00
_cell.angle_beta   90.00
_cell.angle_gamma   90.00
#
_symmetry.space_group_name_H-M   'P 1'
#
loop_
_entity.id
_entity.type
_entity.pdbx_description
1 polymer ?
#
loop_
_entity_poly.entity_id
_entity_poly.type
_entity_poly.pdbx_seq_one_letter_code
_entity_poly.pdbx_strand_id
1 'polypeptide(L)'
;VAAVLAEGEKDRDDTFPYARLIPDTVSYCYDKIIKDTSCCLDRAYPELVSHHMLRRPGTRWECGEGCWDDLKGERGDDLVWVPDEATCESPRVLWVHGGSWLYGSPTTLSYGQLAAKIAGLAKAVVMVPDYPLAPVGNYSAIKRAAVKALQWL
;
A
#
# COMPACT_ATOMS: atom_id res chain seq x y z
N VAL A 1 -36.63 -50.74 -33.05
CA VAL A 1 -36.85 -49.47 -32.32
C VAL A 1 -35.69 -49.32 -31.36
N ALA A 2 -34.88 -48.28 -31.57
CA ALA A 2 -33.49 -48.20 -31.17
C ALA A 2 -33.27 -47.97 -29.67
N ALA A 3 -32.06 -48.32 -29.25
CA ALA A 3 -31.54 -48.44 -27.90
C ALA A 3 -31.50 -47.12 -27.13
N VAL A 4 -31.71 -47.26 -25.81
CA VAL A 4 -31.43 -46.28 -24.76
C VAL A 4 -29.92 -46.01 -24.73
N LEU A 5 -29.52 -44.76 -24.94
CA LEU A 5 -28.18 -44.29 -24.56
C LEU A 5 -28.31 -43.57 -23.23
N ALA A 6 -27.76 -44.20 -22.19
CA ALA A 6 -27.47 -43.54 -20.92
C ALA A 6 -26.31 -42.56 -21.18
N GLU A 7 -26.55 -41.27 -20.95
CA GLU A 7 -25.48 -40.27 -20.93
C GLU A 7 -24.71 -40.40 -19.62
N GLY A 8 -23.39 -40.55 -19.75
CA GLY A 8 -22.47 -40.73 -18.64
C GLY A 8 -22.46 -39.52 -17.71
N GLU A 9 -22.63 -39.81 -16.42
CA GLU A 9 -22.37 -38.91 -15.31
C GLU A 9 -20.87 -38.58 -15.32
N LYS A 10 -20.51 -37.43 -15.88
CA LYS A 10 -19.17 -36.85 -15.72
C LYS A 10 -19.04 -36.41 -14.27
N ASP A 11 -18.34 -37.25 -13.52
CA ASP A 11 -17.72 -36.95 -12.23
C ASP A 11 -16.98 -35.61 -12.35
N ARG A 12 -17.62 -34.53 -11.89
CA ARG A 12 -16.98 -33.23 -11.74
C ARG A 12 -16.29 -33.26 -10.39
N ASP A 13 -15.02 -33.62 -10.44
CA ASP A 13 -14.10 -33.39 -9.35
C ASP A 13 -13.97 -31.87 -9.15
N ASP A 14 -14.85 -31.32 -8.30
CA ASP A 14 -14.86 -29.91 -7.90
C ASP A 14 -13.73 -29.58 -6.91
N THR A 15 -12.82 -30.52 -6.62
CA THR A 15 -11.68 -30.24 -5.74
C THR A 15 -10.51 -29.65 -6.53
N PHE A 16 -10.57 -28.33 -6.74
CA PHE A 16 -9.39 -27.58 -7.17
C PHE A 16 -8.26 -27.83 -6.15
N PRO A 17 -7.08 -28.34 -6.54
CA PRO A 17 -6.04 -28.74 -5.61
C PRO A 17 -5.28 -27.52 -5.09
N TYR A 18 -5.90 -26.75 -4.19
CA TYR A 18 -5.30 -25.57 -3.56
C TYR A 18 -3.94 -25.88 -2.91
N ALA A 19 -3.75 -27.10 -2.42
CA ALA A 19 -2.50 -27.59 -1.84
C ALA A 19 -1.31 -27.60 -2.84
N ARG A 20 -1.57 -27.63 -4.15
CA ARG A 20 -0.52 -27.52 -5.20
C ARG A 20 -0.30 -26.09 -5.69
N LEU A 21 -1.17 -25.14 -5.31
CA LEU A 21 -1.10 -23.74 -5.73
C LEU A 21 -0.28 -22.86 -4.77
N ILE A 22 0.12 -23.41 -3.63
CA ILE A 22 0.87 -22.71 -2.60
C ILE A 22 2.27 -23.35 -2.57
N PRO A 23 3.27 -22.77 -3.26
CA PRO A 23 4.66 -23.22 -3.15
C PRO A 23 5.11 -23.33 -1.69
N ASP A 24 6.08 -24.19 -1.38
CA ASP A 24 6.64 -24.35 -0.03
C ASP A 24 7.03 -23.00 0.61
N THR A 25 7.53 -22.06 -0.21
CA THR A 25 7.83 -20.68 0.20
C THR A 25 6.60 -19.94 0.72
N VAL A 26 5.45 -20.10 0.07
CA VAL A 26 4.20 -19.45 0.46
C VAL A 26 3.67 -20.08 1.75
N SER A 27 3.70 -21.41 1.88
CA SER A 27 3.32 -22.09 3.14
C SER A 27 4.21 -21.67 4.31
N TYR A 28 5.52 -21.56 4.09
CA TYR A 28 6.46 -21.07 5.09
C TYR A 28 6.14 -19.63 5.53
N CYS A 29 5.88 -18.75 4.57
CA CYS A 29 5.50 -17.36 4.87
C CYS A 29 4.17 -17.28 5.63
N TYR A 30 3.16 -18.06 5.26
CA TYR A 30 1.88 -18.12 5.98
C TYR A 30 2.07 -18.61 7.43
N ASP A 31 2.78 -19.72 7.63
CA ASP A 31 3.05 -20.26 8.95
C ASP A 31 3.78 -19.25 9.85
N LYS A 32 4.69 -18.47 9.27
CA LYS A 32 5.42 -17.42 9.99
C LYS A 32 4.52 -16.24 10.33
N ILE A 33 3.72 -15.74 9.38
CA ILE A 33 2.78 -14.62 9.60
C ILE A 33 1.72 -14.96 10.64
N ILE A 34 1.20 -16.19 10.66
CA ILE A 34 0.20 -16.62 11.64
C ILE A 34 0.78 -16.63 13.06
N LYS A 35 2.05 -17.04 13.20
CA LYS A 35 2.74 -17.11 14.50
C LYS A 35 3.25 -15.75 14.99
N ASP A 36 3.58 -14.88 14.06
CA ASP A 36 4.07 -13.53 14.32
C ASP A 36 3.58 -12.61 13.21
N THR A 37 2.57 -11.78 13.53
CA THR A 37 1.98 -10.82 12.60
C THR A 37 2.97 -9.73 12.17
N SER A 38 4.12 -9.62 12.85
CA SER A 38 5.23 -8.75 12.50
C SER A 38 6.37 -9.46 11.78
N CYS A 39 6.27 -10.78 11.57
CA CYS A 39 7.27 -11.50 10.78
C CYS A 39 7.33 -10.91 9.40
N CYS A 40 8.55 -10.90 8.86
CA CYS A 40 8.74 -10.81 7.43
C CYS A 40 8.32 -9.43 6.90
N LEU A 41 8.13 -8.45 7.80
CA LEU A 41 7.95 -7.04 7.47
C LEU A 41 9.24 -6.56 6.82
N ASP A 42 9.10 -6.14 5.58
CA ASP A 42 10.20 -5.62 4.81
C ASP A 42 10.58 -4.21 5.29
N ARG A 43 11.74 -4.13 5.92
CA ARG A 43 12.29 -2.89 6.48
C ARG A 43 13.38 -2.28 5.60
N ALA A 44 13.76 -2.94 4.52
CA ALA A 44 14.87 -2.52 3.68
C ALA A 44 14.42 -1.44 2.69
N TYR A 45 15.28 -0.44 2.53
CA TYR A 45 15.18 0.56 1.47
C TYR A 45 16.14 0.20 0.33
N PRO A 46 15.75 0.39 -0.93
CA PRO A 46 16.68 0.29 -2.06
C PRO A 46 17.74 1.39 -1.99
N GLU A 47 18.98 1.08 -2.38
CA GLU A 47 20.13 1.99 -2.22
C GLU A 47 20.05 3.26 -3.11
N LEU A 48 19.48 3.13 -4.32
CA LEU A 48 19.44 4.20 -5.34
C LEU A 48 18.10 4.95 -5.36
N VAL A 49 17.45 5.08 -4.20
CA VAL A 49 16.20 5.84 -4.06
C VAL A 49 16.30 6.70 -2.81
N SER A 50 16.18 8.01 -3.03
CA SER A 50 16.15 9.01 -1.97
C SER A 50 14.71 9.42 -1.62
N HIS A 51 14.53 10.13 -0.50
CA HIS A 51 13.23 10.70 -0.15
C HIS A 51 13.32 12.13 0.35
N HIS A 52 12.20 12.84 0.19
CA HIS A 52 12.00 14.19 0.69
C HIS A 52 10.63 14.29 1.36
N MET A 53 10.58 14.97 2.50
CA MET A 53 9.31 15.34 3.12
C MET A 53 8.85 16.66 2.53
N LEU A 54 7.69 16.66 1.87
CA LEU A 54 7.02 17.84 1.36
C LEU A 54 5.97 18.29 2.39
N ARG A 55 6.30 19.34 3.15
CA ARG A 55 5.39 19.94 4.13
C ARG A 55 4.64 21.11 3.52
N ARG A 56 3.30 21.04 3.49
CA ARG A 56 2.47 22.16 3.03
C ARG A 56 2.40 23.26 4.11
N PRO A 57 2.23 24.54 3.74
CA PRO A 57 2.13 25.61 4.73
C PRO A 57 0.97 25.39 5.70
N GLY A 58 1.26 25.45 7.01
CA GLY A 58 0.25 25.28 8.06
C GLY A 58 -0.17 23.84 8.32
N THR A 59 0.42 22.85 7.65
CA THR A 59 0.17 21.44 7.92
C THR A 59 1.26 20.87 8.81
N ARG A 60 0.89 20.35 9.97
CA ARG A 60 1.79 19.59 10.83
C ARG A 60 0.96 18.57 11.58
N TRP A 61 1.34 17.32 11.44
CA TRP A 61 0.77 16.22 12.19
C TRP A 61 1.88 15.19 12.42
N GLU A 62 1.97 14.67 13.63
CA GLU A 62 2.98 13.70 14.01
C GLU A 62 2.27 12.43 14.49
N CYS A 63 2.69 11.28 13.96
CA CYS A 63 2.14 10.00 14.41
C CYS A 63 2.58 9.74 15.86
N GLY A 64 1.60 9.72 16.77
CA GLY A 64 1.74 9.21 18.12
C GLY A 64 1.54 7.68 18.21
N GLU A 65 1.23 7.18 19.40
CA GLU A 65 0.98 5.76 19.61
C GLU A 65 -0.24 5.28 18.78
N GLY A 66 -0.03 4.26 17.93
CA GLY A 66 -1.07 3.73 17.03
C GLY A 66 -1.38 4.58 15.80
N CYS A 67 -0.69 5.71 15.58
CA CYS A 67 -0.91 6.64 14.46
C CYS A 67 -2.38 7.04 14.23
N TRP A 68 -3.15 7.20 15.31
CA TRP A 68 -4.51 7.72 15.24
C TRP A 68 -4.51 9.23 15.06
N ASP A 69 -5.41 9.75 14.24
CA ASP A 69 -5.63 11.20 14.13
C ASP A 69 -6.51 11.66 15.30
N ASP A 70 -5.87 12.12 16.37
CA ASP A 70 -6.50 12.50 17.64
C ASP A 70 -6.48 14.03 17.88
N LEU A 71 -5.49 14.72 17.31
CA LEU A 71 -5.30 16.17 17.41
C LEU A 71 -5.79 16.89 16.14
N LYS A 72 -6.68 17.88 16.33
CA LYS A 72 -7.13 18.79 15.26
C LYS A 72 -5.98 19.64 14.73
N GLY A 73 -5.25 19.12 13.75
CA GLY A 73 -4.31 19.85 12.90
C GLY A 73 -4.56 19.50 11.43
N GLU A 74 -4.17 20.38 10.50
CA GLU A 74 -4.20 20.03 9.09
C GLU A 74 -3.03 19.09 8.77
N ARG A 75 -3.34 17.95 8.14
CA ARG A 75 -2.34 17.04 7.60
C ARG A 75 -1.82 17.51 6.24
N GLY A 76 -0.66 17.01 5.84
CA GLY A 76 -0.03 17.41 4.57
C GLY A 76 1.49 17.32 4.55
N ASP A 77 2.08 16.48 5.41
CA ASP A 77 3.50 16.10 5.37
C ASP A 77 3.68 14.91 4.40
N ASP A 78 3.59 15.18 3.10
CA ASP A 78 3.66 14.16 2.06
C ASP A 78 5.10 13.64 1.92
N LEU A 79 5.27 12.32 1.76
CA LEU A 79 6.59 11.72 1.55
C LEU A 79 6.81 11.42 0.07
N VAL A 80 7.85 11.99 -0.52
CA VAL A 80 8.20 11.80 -1.94
C VAL A 80 9.46 10.97 -2.05
N TRP A 81 9.39 9.87 -2.79
CA TRP A 81 10.51 8.99 -3.12
C TRP A 81 10.96 9.22 -4.56
N VAL A 82 12.27 9.40 -4.75
CA VAL A 82 12.88 9.78 -6.03
C VAL A 82 14.04 8.81 -6.32
N PRO A 83 13.95 7.99 -7.38
CA PRO A 83 15.09 7.22 -7.89
C PRO A 83 16.21 8.16 -8.35
N ASP A 84 17.46 7.76 -8.17
CA ASP A 84 18.63 8.60 -8.51
C ASP A 84 18.67 8.98 -10.01
N GLU A 85 18.18 8.11 -10.87
CA GLU A 85 18.11 8.34 -12.32
C GLU A 85 16.84 9.08 -12.77
N ALA A 86 15.96 9.50 -11.85
CA ALA A 86 14.72 10.16 -12.21
C ALA A 86 14.97 11.50 -12.92
N THR A 87 14.14 11.79 -13.92
CA THR A 87 14.17 13.05 -14.68
C THR A 87 12.78 13.69 -14.66
N CYS A 88 12.66 14.89 -15.26
CA CYS A 88 11.35 15.54 -15.42
C CYS A 88 10.35 14.70 -16.22
N GLU A 89 10.83 13.79 -17.07
CA GLU A 89 10.02 12.88 -17.89
C GLU A 89 9.67 11.56 -17.20
N SER A 90 10.22 11.31 -16.01
CA SER A 90 9.95 10.07 -15.27
C SER A 90 8.47 10.00 -14.87
N PRO A 91 7.86 8.79 -14.93
CA PRO A 91 6.49 8.59 -14.46
C PRO A 91 6.33 9.02 -13.00
N ARG A 92 5.12 9.48 -12.66
CA ARG A 92 4.77 9.89 -11.29
C ARG A 92 3.62 9.03 -10.77
N VAL A 93 3.73 8.59 -9.53
CA VAL A 93 2.75 7.73 -8.87
C VAL A 93 2.31 8.38 -7.57
N LEU A 94 1.02 8.63 -7.43
CA LEU A 94 0.41 8.93 -6.15
C LEU A 94 -0.02 7.61 -5.49
N TRP A 95 0.63 7.23 -4.40
CA TRP A 95 0.30 6.02 -3.66
C TRP A 95 -0.38 6.36 -2.33
N VAL A 96 -1.70 6.14 -2.28
CA VAL A 96 -2.52 6.37 -1.08
C VAL A 96 -2.38 5.18 -0.14
N HIS A 97 -1.88 5.42 1.07
CA HIS A 97 -1.64 4.35 2.03
C HIS A 97 -2.93 3.70 2.56
N GLY A 98 -2.78 2.55 3.22
CA GLY A 98 -3.89 1.82 3.84
C GLY A 98 -4.31 2.40 5.19
N GLY A 99 -4.80 1.53 6.08
CA GLY A 99 -5.20 1.92 7.45
C GLY A 99 -6.67 2.29 7.60
N SER A 100 -7.52 1.78 6.70
CA SER A 100 -8.98 1.92 6.75
C SER A 100 -9.50 3.36 6.84
N TRP A 101 -8.69 4.35 6.42
CA TRP A 101 -8.96 5.78 6.58
C TRP A 101 -9.00 6.28 8.03
N LEU A 102 -8.56 5.45 8.98
CA LEU A 102 -8.69 5.68 10.41
C LEU A 102 -7.34 5.86 11.11
N TYR A 103 -6.29 5.22 10.59
CA TYR A 103 -4.94 5.31 11.15
C TYR A 103 -3.86 5.31 10.06
N GLY A 104 -2.67 5.75 10.46
CA GLY A 104 -1.46 5.74 9.64
C GLY A 104 -1.02 7.12 9.15
N SER A 105 0.07 7.10 8.39
CA SER A 105 0.75 8.26 7.82
C SER A 105 1.76 7.79 6.78
N PRO A 106 2.31 8.67 5.93
CA PRO A 106 3.40 8.31 5.01
C PRO A 106 4.62 7.66 5.67
N THR A 107 4.86 7.98 6.94
CA THR A 107 5.99 7.47 7.74
C THR A 107 5.64 6.26 8.60
N THR A 108 4.41 5.76 8.54
CA THR A 108 4.03 4.50 9.20
C THR A 108 4.88 3.35 8.68
N LEU A 109 5.30 2.46 9.57
CA LEU A 109 6.21 1.37 9.27
C LEU A 109 5.76 0.57 8.03
N SER A 110 6.70 0.26 7.13
CA SER A 110 6.53 -0.48 5.87
C SER A 110 5.94 0.33 4.71
N TYR A 111 5.25 1.45 4.96
CA TYR A 111 4.71 2.27 3.85
C TYR A 111 5.82 2.97 3.08
N GLY A 112 6.79 3.58 3.77
CA GLY A 112 7.97 4.15 3.13
C GLY A 112 8.76 3.12 2.32
N GLN A 113 8.98 1.92 2.88
CA GLN A 113 9.71 0.85 2.20
C GLN A 113 9.00 0.36 0.94
N LEU A 114 7.68 0.21 0.97
CA LEU A 114 6.90 -0.15 -0.21
C LEU A 114 6.98 0.94 -1.28
N ALA A 115 6.77 2.20 -0.90
CA ALA A 115 6.86 3.33 -1.82
C ALA A 115 8.25 3.46 -2.47
N ALA A 116 9.32 3.28 -1.69
CA ALA A 116 10.69 3.31 -2.19
C ALA A 116 10.95 2.18 -3.21
N LYS A 117 10.41 0.98 -2.97
CA LYS A 117 10.52 -0.14 -3.93
C LYS A 117 9.72 0.08 -5.19
N ILE A 118 8.51 0.63 -5.08
CA ILE A 118 7.72 1.04 -6.25
C ILE A 118 8.55 2.05 -7.07
N ALA A 119 9.16 3.05 -6.42
CA ALA A 119 9.98 4.05 -7.07
C ALA A 119 11.16 3.41 -7.82
N GLY A 120 11.94 2.57 -7.13
CA GLY A 120 13.13 1.94 -7.69
C GLY A 120 12.85 0.92 -8.80
N LEU A 121 11.78 0.13 -8.68
CA LEU A 121 11.40 -0.90 -9.67
C LEU A 121 10.69 -0.29 -10.88
N ALA A 122 9.80 0.67 -10.67
CA ALA A 122 9.05 1.32 -11.74
C ALA A 122 9.79 2.51 -12.38
N LYS A 123 10.94 2.90 -11.83
CA LYS A 123 11.70 4.09 -12.25
C LYS A 123 10.83 5.36 -12.24
N ALA A 124 10.04 5.48 -11.18
CA ALA A 124 9.01 6.49 -11.04
C ALA A 124 9.22 7.31 -9.76
N VAL A 125 8.83 8.59 -9.80
CA VAL A 125 8.69 9.40 -8.59
C VAL A 125 7.42 8.97 -7.88
N VAL A 126 7.50 8.60 -6.60
CA VAL A 126 6.35 8.11 -5.83
C VAL A 126 6.05 9.06 -4.68
N MET A 127 4.86 9.63 -4.65
CA MET A 127 4.37 10.41 -3.52
C MET A 127 3.42 9.56 -2.66
N VAL A 128 3.63 9.59 -1.36
CA VAL A 128 2.74 9.06 -0.33
C VAL A 128 2.11 10.25 0.41
N PRO A 129 0.84 10.60 0.12
CA PRO A 129 0.23 11.78 0.70
C PRO A 129 -0.15 11.58 2.17
N ASP A 130 0.04 12.60 2.99
CA ASP A 130 -0.47 12.63 4.36
C ASP A 130 -1.84 13.32 4.37
N TYR A 131 -2.89 12.52 4.29
CA TYR A 131 -4.28 13.00 4.23
C TYR A 131 -4.98 12.91 5.59
N PRO A 132 -5.93 13.81 5.90
CA PRO A 132 -6.75 13.76 7.13
C PRO A 132 -7.40 12.39 7.33
N LEU A 133 -7.44 11.86 8.56
CA LEU A 133 -8.11 10.58 8.83
C LEU A 133 -9.47 10.80 9.50
N ALA A 134 -10.38 9.84 9.34
CA ALA A 134 -11.62 9.84 10.11
C ALA A 134 -11.36 9.37 11.56
N PRO A 135 -12.13 9.87 12.55
CA PRO A 135 -13.26 10.79 12.42
C PRO A 135 -12.91 12.28 12.53
N VAL A 136 -11.64 12.65 12.74
CA VAL A 136 -11.23 14.07 12.84
C VAL A 136 -11.48 14.79 11.53
N GLY A 137 -11.07 14.19 10.42
CA GLY A 137 -11.51 14.50 9.06
C GLY A 137 -12.77 13.73 8.65
N ASN A 138 -13.06 13.73 7.35
CA ASN A 138 -14.13 12.94 6.75
C ASN A 138 -13.75 12.50 5.32
N TYR A 139 -14.53 11.62 4.71
CA TYR A 139 -14.27 11.12 3.35
C TYR A 139 -14.14 12.23 2.29
N SER A 140 -14.87 13.33 2.44
CA SER A 140 -14.74 14.49 1.57
C SER A 140 -13.39 15.21 1.77
N ALA A 141 -12.90 15.31 3.01
CA ALA A 141 -11.58 15.87 3.32
C ALA A 141 -10.45 14.98 2.79
N ILE A 142 -10.54 13.66 3.02
CA ILE A 142 -9.60 12.65 2.47
C ILE A 142 -9.50 12.80 0.96
N LYS A 143 -10.65 12.77 0.26
CA LYS A 143 -10.70 12.91 -1.20
C LYS A 143 -10.07 14.22 -1.66
N ARG A 144 -10.37 15.35 -1.00
CA ARG A 144 -9.77 16.65 -1.35
C ARG A 144 -8.26 16.65 -1.15
N ALA A 145 -7.76 16.06 -0.07
CA ALA A 145 -6.32 15.99 0.20
C ALA A 145 -5.59 15.14 -0.85
N ALA A 146 -6.14 13.99 -1.21
CA ALA A 146 -5.61 13.13 -2.26
C ALA A 146 -5.60 13.82 -3.64
N VAL A 147 -6.69 14.50 -4.01
CA VAL A 147 -6.75 15.28 -5.27
C VAL A 147 -5.74 16.42 -5.26
N LYS A 148 -5.61 17.15 -4.15
CA LYS A 148 -4.60 18.22 -4.03
C LYS A 148 -3.18 17.69 -4.16
N ALA A 149 -2.89 16.52 -3.58
CA ALA A 149 -1.60 15.86 -3.70
C ALA A 149 -1.33 15.45 -5.16
N LEU A 150 -2.33 14.86 -5.84
CA LEU A 150 -2.24 14.52 -7.26
C LEU A 150 -2.01 15.73 -8.16
N GLN A 151 -2.60 16.88 -7.84
CA GLN A 151 -2.42 18.12 -8.62
C GLN A 151 -1.07 18.78 -8.40
N TRP A 152 -0.46 18.56 -7.24
CA TRP A 152 0.89 19.03 -6.96
C TRP A 152 1.93 18.15 -7.67
N LEU A 153 1.69 16.83 -7.63
CA LEU A 153 2.50 15.83 -8.29
C LEU A 153 2.43 15.96 -9.80
#